data_AF-A0A5C5Q4F8-F1
#
_entry.id   AF-A0A5C5Q4F8-F1
#
_cell.length_a   1.000
_cell.length_b   1.000
_cell.length_c   1.000
_cell.angle_alpha   90.00
_cell.angle_beta   90.00
_cell.angle_gamma   90.00
#
_symmetry.space_group_name_H-M   'P 1'
#
loop_
_entity.id
_entity.type
_entity.pdbx_description
1 polymer ?
#
loop_
_entity_poly.entity_id
_entity_poly.type
_entity_poly.pdbx_seq_one_letter_code
_entity_poly.pdbx_strand_id
1 'polypeptide(L)'
;MIITPEMIAAFRSNPLMKAFTDAVKWPDEFIVEALCEAGTETGSSRWGALELTCDNFKWRGMQYFAAHWLATNFSTLGSTAAPGSDARLNVAQKSVGDESIAYRVPQMMDAGTDWLTYTNFGQQFYRLKKRAGMGAKVV
;
A
#
# COMPACT_ATOMS: atom_id res chain seq x y z
N MET A 1 -16.09 8.47 -0.49
CA MET A 1 -15.16 9.61 -0.63
C MET A 1 -14.97 9.86 -2.12
N ILE A 2 -14.93 11.11 -2.57
CA ILE A 2 -14.71 11.43 -3.99
C ILE A 2 -13.23 11.80 -4.16
N ILE A 3 -12.53 11.15 -5.09
CA ILE A 3 -11.13 11.48 -5.41
C ILE A 3 -11.14 12.64 -6.39
N THR A 4 -10.47 13.75 -6.04
CA THR A 4 -10.38 14.93 -6.91
C THR A 4 -9.11 14.90 -7.76
N PRO A 5 -9.08 15.64 -8.90
CA PRO A 5 -7.86 15.76 -9.70
C PRO A 5 -6.66 16.32 -8.92
N GLU A 6 -6.90 17.20 -7.94
CA GLU A 6 -5.87 17.74 -7.05
C GLU A 6 -5.20 16.65 -6.21
N MET A 7 -5.97 15.66 -5.74
CA MET A 7 -5.41 14.51 -5.02
C MET A 7 -4.51 13.66 -5.91
N ILE A 8 -4.91 13.45 -7.16
CA ILE A 8 -4.11 12.70 -8.14
C ILE A 8 -2.81 13.45 -8.43
N ALA A 9 -2.90 14.77 -8.64
CA ALA A 9 -1.74 15.62 -8.83
C ALA A 9 -0.80 15.58 -7.62
N ALA A 10 -1.34 15.67 -6.39
CA ALA A 10 -0.57 15.59 -5.15
C ALA A 10 0.07 14.20 -4.93
N PHE A 11 -0.59 13.13 -5.38
CA PHE A 11 -0.03 11.78 -5.36
C PHE A 11 1.16 11.68 -6.32
N ARG A 12 0.99 12.12 -7.57
CA ARG A 12 2.04 12.10 -8.59
C ARG A 12 3.20 13.04 -8.26
N SER A 13 2.95 14.18 -7.61
CA SER A 13 4.00 15.13 -7.24
C SER A 13 4.88 14.65 -6.08
N ASN A 14 4.45 13.62 -5.34
CA ASN A 14 5.22 13.09 -4.23
C ASN A 14 6.46 12.33 -4.74
N PRO A 15 7.69 12.73 -4.37
CA PRO A 15 8.91 12.05 -4.81
C PRO A 15 8.99 10.57 -4.44
N LEU A 16 8.32 10.17 -3.35
CA LEU A 16 8.25 8.77 -2.93
C LEU A 16 7.33 7.93 -3.83
N MET A 17 6.41 8.57 -4.56
CA MET A 17 5.47 7.93 -5.49
C MET A 17 5.91 8.07 -6.95
N LYS A 18 7.20 8.41 -7.18
CA LYS A 18 7.77 8.64 -8.52
C LYS A 18 7.57 7.46 -9.50
N ALA A 19 7.39 6.25 -9.00
CA ALA A 19 7.07 5.08 -9.82
C ALA A 19 5.72 5.18 -10.57
N PHE A 20 4.82 6.08 -10.12
CA PHE A 20 3.44 6.23 -10.59
C PHE A 20 3.19 7.56 -11.30
N THR A 21 4.23 8.29 -11.71
CA THR A 21 4.08 9.61 -12.35
C THR A 21 3.66 9.54 -13.81
N ASP A 22 4.04 8.47 -14.51
CA ASP A 22 3.72 8.27 -15.92
C ASP A 22 2.21 8.07 -16.12
N ALA A 23 1.56 9.01 -16.80
CA ALA A 23 0.11 9.00 -17.02
C ALA A 23 -0.35 7.98 -18.06
N VAL A 24 0.54 7.52 -18.94
CA VAL A 24 0.22 6.47 -19.92
C VAL A 24 0.25 5.11 -19.24
N LYS A 25 1.28 4.89 -18.42
CA LYS A 25 1.47 3.65 -17.68
C LYS A 25 0.51 3.52 -16.50
N TRP A 26 0.19 4.63 -15.86
CA TRP A 26 -0.74 4.72 -14.74
C TRP A 26 -1.79 5.77 -15.05
N PRO A 27 -2.86 5.42 -15.77
CA PRO A 27 -3.96 6.34 -16.04
C PRO A 27 -4.64 6.78 -14.74
N ASP A 28 -5.30 7.93 -14.78
CA ASP A 28 -5.93 8.53 -13.59
C ASP A 28 -6.97 7.60 -12.95
N GLU A 29 -7.69 6.82 -13.74
CA GLU A 29 -8.67 5.84 -13.25
C GLU A 29 -8.07 4.81 -12.28
N PHE A 30 -6.84 4.34 -12.53
CA PHE A 30 -6.15 3.39 -11.65
C PHE A 30 -5.75 4.06 -10.34
N ILE A 31 -5.32 5.32 -10.40
CA ILE A 31 -4.95 6.10 -9.21
C ILE A 31 -6.20 6.43 -8.39
N VAL A 32 -7.31 6.75 -9.05
CA VAL A 32 -8.60 6.95 -8.39
C VAL A 32 -9.01 5.70 -7.63
N GLU A 33 -9.00 4.54 -8.29
CA GLU A 33 -9.38 3.28 -7.64
C GLU A 33 -8.46 2.95 -6.45
N ALA A 34 -7.15 3.08 -6.64
CA ALA A 34 -6.18 2.84 -5.58
C ALA A 34 -6.35 3.79 -4.38
N LEU A 35 -6.68 5.06 -4.62
CA LEU A 35 -6.96 6.04 -3.57
C LEU A 35 -8.33 5.82 -2.91
N CYS A 36 -9.32 5.31 -3.64
CA CYS A 36 -10.60 4.89 -3.08
C CYS A 36 -10.41 3.76 -2.07
N GLU A 37 -9.67 2.72 -2.45
CA GLU A 37 -9.30 1.60 -1.57
C GLU A 37 -8.44 2.07 -0.39
N ALA A 38 -7.53 2.99 -0.62
CA ALA A 38 -6.77 3.59 0.47
C ALA A 38 -7.67 4.39 1.44
N GLY A 39 -8.74 4.99 0.93
CA GLY A 39 -9.73 5.73 1.71
C GLY A 39 -10.56 4.82 2.62
N THR A 40 -10.90 3.61 2.18
CA THR A 40 -11.62 2.63 3.01
C THR A 40 -10.73 2.13 4.16
N GLU A 41 -9.46 1.81 3.89
CA GLU A 41 -8.49 1.36 4.90
C GLU A 41 -8.12 2.46 5.92
N THR A 42 -8.16 3.72 5.50
CA THR A 42 -7.91 4.89 6.36
C THR A 42 -9.20 5.57 6.84
N GLY A 43 -10.35 4.88 6.73
CA GLY A 43 -11.67 5.45 7.04
C GLY A 43 -11.95 5.69 8.53
N SER A 44 -11.14 5.14 9.43
CA SER A 44 -11.30 5.33 10.88
C SER A 44 -10.99 6.76 11.31
N SER A 45 -11.72 7.27 12.31
CA SER A 45 -11.46 8.58 12.94
C SER A 45 -10.05 8.72 13.54
N ARG A 46 -9.35 7.59 13.77
CA ARG A 46 -7.98 7.57 14.29
C ARG A 46 -6.93 8.12 13.32
N TRP A 47 -7.26 8.22 12.03
CA TRP A 47 -6.36 8.79 11.03
C TRP A 47 -6.42 10.32 10.94
N GLY A 48 -7.43 10.94 11.56
CA GLY A 48 -7.69 12.37 11.48
C GLY A 48 -8.46 12.79 10.22
N ALA A 49 -8.67 14.11 10.09
CA ALA A 49 -9.24 14.71 8.88
C ALA A 49 -8.27 14.57 7.70
N LEU A 50 -8.82 14.46 6.49
CA LEU A 50 -8.01 14.44 5.29
C LEU A 50 -7.65 15.86 4.89
N GLU A 51 -6.35 16.13 4.78
CA GLU A 51 -5.81 17.38 4.24
C GLU A 51 -4.63 17.04 3.32
N LEU A 52 -4.47 17.79 2.23
CA LEU A 52 -3.40 17.59 1.24
C LEU A 52 -2.09 18.29 1.66
N THR A 53 -1.71 18.15 2.93
CA THR A 53 -0.46 18.68 3.48
C THR A 53 0.55 17.55 3.71
N CYS A 54 1.83 17.91 3.83
CA CYS A 54 2.91 16.92 3.95
C CYS A 54 2.94 16.20 5.32
N ASP A 55 2.38 16.82 6.35
CA ASP A 55 2.29 16.32 7.72
C ASP A 55 0.99 15.57 8.01
N ASN A 56 0.00 15.65 7.11
CA ASN A 56 -1.28 14.96 7.31
C ASN A 56 -1.12 13.44 7.34
N PHE A 57 -1.50 12.87 8.48
CA PHE A 57 -1.30 11.45 8.75
C PHE A 57 -2.18 10.54 7.88
N LYS A 58 -3.43 10.96 7.65
CA LYS A 58 -4.36 10.24 6.77
C LYS A 58 -3.87 10.24 5.33
N TRP A 59 -3.48 11.39 4.80
CA TRP A 59 -2.98 11.51 3.43
C TRP A 59 -1.73 10.65 3.20
N ARG A 60 -0.78 10.69 4.13
CA ARG A 60 0.39 9.80 4.08
C ARG A 60 -0.01 8.32 4.06
N GLY A 61 -0.93 7.92 4.94
CA GLY A 61 -1.47 6.56 4.95
C GLY A 61 -2.09 6.18 3.60
N MET A 62 -2.90 7.07 3.04
CA MET A 62 -3.56 6.85 1.76
C MET A 62 -2.57 6.66 0.62
N GLN A 63 -1.55 7.53 0.52
CA GLN A 63 -0.52 7.44 -0.51
C GLN A 63 0.24 6.11 -0.45
N TYR A 64 0.67 5.67 0.74
CA TYR A 64 1.40 4.41 0.87
C TYR A 64 0.53 3.19 0.56
N PHE A 65 -0.75 3.19 0.96
CA PHE A 65 -1.65 2.10 0.63
C PHE A 65 -1.94 2.04 -0.87
N ALA A 66 -2.27 3.18 -1.48
CA ALA A 66 -2.53 3.26 -2.93
C ALA A 66 -1.33 2.78 -3.75
N ALA A 67 -0.11 3.22 -3.39
CA ALA A 67 1.12 2.77 -4.03
C ALA A 67 1.37 1.27 -3.85
N HIS A 68 1.10 0.73 -2.66
CA HIS A 68 1.19 -0.71 -2.40
C HIS A 68 0.21 -1.49 -3.26
N TRP A 69 -1.05 -1.05 -3.31
CA TRP A 69 -2.12 -1.68 -4.08
C TRP A 69 -1.80 -1.68 -5.58
N LEU A 70 -1.33 -0.56 -6.13
CA LEU A 70 -0.90 -0.48 -7.53
C LEU A 70 0.27 -1.43 -7.83
N ALA A 71 1.30 -1.41 -6.97
CA ALA A 71 2.49 -2.24 -7.16
C ALA A 71 2.22 -3.74 -7.03
N THR A 72 1.28 -4.14 -6.18
CA THR A 72 0.93 -5.55 -5.97
C THR A 72 0.04 -6.10 -7.07
N ASN A 73 -0.97 -5.33 -7.49
CA ASN A 73 -1.94 -5.81 -8.48
C ASN A 73 -1.40 -5.72 -9.91
N PHE A 74 -0.63 -4.68 -10.24
CA PHE A 74 -0.23 -4.40 -11.62
C PHE A 74 1.28 -4.47 -11.87
N SER A 75 2.07 -4.75 -10.84
CA SER A 75 3.54 -4.88 -10.91
C SER A 75 4.21 -3.69 -11.63
N THR A 76 5.30 -3.95 -12.36
CA THR A 76 5.97 -2.95 -13.20
C THR A 76 5.30 -2.76 -14.56
N LEU A 77 4.23 -3.50 -14.88
CA LEU A 77 3.54 -3.46 -16.19
C LEU A 77 2.43 -2.39 -16.25
N GLY A 78 1.96 -1.91 -15.10
CA GLY A 78 0.95 -0.83 -15.04
C GLY A 78 -0.38 -1.23 -15.66
N SER A 79 -1.04 -0.30 -16.36
CA SER A 79 -2.35 -0.49 -17.01
C SER A 79 -2.44 -1.63 -18.02
N THR A 80 -1.31 -2.16 -18.47
CA THR A 80 -1.25 -3.30 -19.41
C THR A 80 -1.30 -4.66 -18.73
N ALA A 81 -1.12 -4.72 -17.40
CA ALA A 81 -1.23 -5.95 -16.64
C ALA A 81 -2.68 -6.24 -16.24
N ALA A 82 -3.07 -7.51 -16.33
CA ALA A 82 -4.22 -8.00 -15.59
C ALA A 82 -3.85 -8.15 -14.10
N PRO A 83 -4.77 -7.84 -13.17
CA PRO A 83 -4.55 -8.11 -11.75
C PRO A 83 -4.35 -9.62 -11.55
N GLY A 84 -3.31 -9.99 -10.79
CA GLY A 84 -3.06 -11.39 -10.47
C GLY A 84 -4.19 -11.98 -9.62
N SER A 85 -4.75 -13.11 -10.04
CA SER A 85 -5.79 -13.84 -9.28
C SER A 85 -5.22 -14.72 -8.16
N ASP A 86 -3.90 -14.88 -8.12
CA ASP A 86 -3.23 -15.78 -7.18
C ASP A 86 -3.21 -15.18 -5.78
N ALA A 87 -3.84 -15.88 -4.83
CA ALA A 87 -3.70 -15.59 -3.42
C ALA A 87 -2.34 -16.08 -2.91
N ARG A 88 -1.59 -15.22 -2.24
CA ARG A 88 -0.33 -15.64 -1.62
C ARG A 88 -0.60 -16.40 -0.33
N LEU A 89 -0.15 -17.65 -0.31
CA LEU A 89 -0.14 -18.49 0.88
C LEU A 89 1.18 -18.30 1.63
N ASN A 90 1.12 -18.29 2.96
CA ASN A 90 2.29 -18.35 3.82
C ASN A 90 2.96 -19.73 3.66
N VAL A 91 3.86 -19.89 2.69
CA VAL A 91 4.55 -21.17 2.49
C VAL A 91 5.78 -21.26 3.40
N ALA A 92 5.67 -21.99 4.50
CA ALA A 92 6.81 -22.41 5.31
C ALA A 92 7.44 -23.65 4.66
N GLN A 93 8.54 -23.48 3.91
CA GLN A 93 9.24 -24.60 3.29
C GLN A 93 10.36 -25.12 4.21
N LYS A 94 10.47 -26.45 4.29
CA LYS A 94 11.61 -27.18 4.86
C LYS A 94 11.97 -28.30 3.89
N SER A 95 13.25 -28.41 3.51
CA SER A 95 13.81 -29.54 2.78
C SER A 95 14.61 -30.41 3.76
N VAL A 96 14.50 -31.74 3.66
CA VAL A 96 15.30 -32.70 4.45
C VAL A 96 16.21 -33.45 3.48
N GLY A 97 17.49 -33.09 3.51
CA GLY A 97 18.59 -33.48 2.62
C GLY A 97 19.74 -32.45 2.74
N ASP A 98 20.81 -32.58 1.95
CA ASP A 98 22.06 -31.79 2.11
C ASP A 98 21.97 -30.31 1.67
N GLU A 99 20.75 -29.78 1.45
CA GLU A 99 20.53 -28.35 1.30
C GLU A 99 19.26 -27.92 2.05
N SER A 100 19.46 -27.12 3.09
CA SER A 100 18.42 -26.47 3.87
C SER A 100 18.63 -24.96 3.84
N ILE A 101 17.73 -24.22 3.16
CA ILE A 101 17.76 -22.77 3.05
C ILE A 101 16.75 -22.17 4.03
N ALA A 102 17.21 -21.29 4.93
CA ALA A 102 16.39 -20.58 5.89
C ALA A 102 15.94 -19.21 5.36
N TYR A 103 14.67 -18.85 5.58
CA TYR A 103 14.18 -17.48 5.47
C TYR A 103 13.77 -16.95 6.85
N ARG A 104 14.02 -15.67 7.11
CA ARG A 104 13.56 -14.98 8.33
C ARG A 104 12.02 -15.02 8.38
N VAL A 105 11.47 -15.80 9.30
CA VAL A 105 10.06 -15.68 9.73
C VAL A 105 10.07 -15.17 11.17
N PRO A 106 10.04 -13.84 11.41
CA PRO A 106 10.05 -13.31 12.78
C PRO A 106 8.80 -13.69 13.57
N GLN A 107 7.69 -13.99 12.88
CA GLN A 107 6.44 -14.59 13.36
C GLN A 107 5.57 -14.89 12.13
N MET A 108 4.79 -15.97 12.13
CA MET A 108 3.77 -16.18 11.11
C MET A 108 2.72 -15.07 11.27
N MET A 109 2.67 -14.15 10.31
CA MET A 109 1.66 -13.10 10.27
C MET A 109 0.40 -13.61 9.59
N ASP A 110 -0.76 -13.08 9.97
CA ASP A 110 -2.00 -13.35 9.23
C ASP A 110 -1.82 -12.92 7.76
N ALA A 111 -2.33 -13.71 6.82
CA ALA A 111 -2.08 -13.54 5.39
C ALA A 111 -2.47 -12.13 4.89
N GLY A 112 -3.52 -11.51 5.45
CA GLY A 112 -3.92 -10.15 5.11
C GLY A 112 -2.91 -9.10 5.57
N THR A 113 -2.30 -9.30 6.74
CA THR A 113 -1.18 -8.45 7.20
C THR A 113 0.15 -8.76 6.52
N ASP A 114 0.38 -9.98 6.09
CA ASP A 114 1.59 -10.38 5.37
C ASP A 114 1.66 -9.72 3.98
N TRP A 115 0.52 -9.61 3.30
CA TRP A 115 0.41 -8.91 2.01
C TRP A 115 1.03 -7.50 2.04
N LEU A 116 0.76 -6.75 3.12
CA LEU A 116 1.32 -5.41 3.33
C LEU A 116 2.86 -5.41 3.39
N THR A 117 3.50 -6.51 3.76
CA THR A 117 4.95 -6.55 3.89
C THR A 117 5.70 -6.72 2.57
N TYR A 118 4.98 -7.00 1.47
CA TYR A 118 5.56 -7.35 0.17
C TYR A 118 6.26 -6.18 -0.55
N THR A 119 5.80 -4.96 -0.32
CA THR A 119 6.39 -3.77 -0.95
C THR A 119 6.89 -2.83 0.13
N ASN A 120 7.87 -1.99 -0.21
CA ASN A 120 8.33 -0.93 0.69
C ASN A 120 7.15 -0.04 1.12
N PHE A 121 6.26 0.31 0.18
CA PHE A 121 5.07 1.13 0.45
C PHE A 121 4.14 0.48 1.48
N GLY A 122 3.85 -0.81 1.33
CA GLY A 122 3.00 -1.56 2.25
C GLY A 122 3.61 -1.67 3.65
N GLN A 123 4.93 -1.83 3.77
CA GLN A 123 5.60 -1.82 5.07
C GLN A 123 5.50 -0.44 5.75
N GLN A 124 5.62 0.65 4.99
CA GLN A 124 5.41 2.00 5.51
C GLN A 124 3.96 2.20 5.96
N PHE A 125 2.99 1.76 5.16
CA PHE A 125 1.58 1.78 5.54
C PHE A 125 1.33 0.97 6.82
N TYR A 126 1.86 -0.24 6.91
CA TYR A 126 1.70 -1.10 8.08
C TYR A 126 2.25 -0.44 9.35
N ARG A 127 3.40 0.25 9.26
CA ARG A 127 3.94 1.05 10.36
C ARG A 127 2.98 2.17 10.79
N LEU A 128 2.36 2.88 9.83
CA LEU A 128 1.37 3.92 10.12
C LEU A 128 0.08 3.33 10.71
N LYS A 129 -0.43 2.23 10.14
CA LYS A 129 -1.61 1.50 10.63
C LYS A 129 -1.43 1.04 12.07
N LYS A 130 -0.24 0.56 12.45
CA LYS A 130 0.08 0.26 13.87
C LYS A 130 -0.02 1.50 14.75
N ARG A 131 0.52 2.64 14.32
CA ARG A 131 0.43 3.90 15.09
C ARG A 131 -1.02 4.37 15.26
N ALA A 132 -1.82 4.29 14.19
CA ALA A 132 -3.26 4.56 14.24
C ALA A 132 -3.98 3.59 15.20
N GLY A 133 -3.60 2.31 15.20
CA GLY A 133 -4.15 1.27 16.09
C GLY A 133 -3.78 1.46 17.57
N MET A 134 -2.57 1.93 17.86
CA MET A 134 -2.06 2.15 19.23
C MET A 134 -2.54 3.45 19.88
N GLY A 135 -3.42 4.22 19.22
CA GLY A 135 -4.01 5.41 19.82
C GLY A 135 -3.16 6.68 19.67
N ALA A 136 -2.29 6.76 18.65
CA ALA A 136 -1.83 8.06 18.17
C ALA A 136 -3.03 8.80 17.56
N LYS A 137 -3.87 9.40 18.42
CA LYS A 137 -4.90 10.35 18.00
C LYS A 137 -4.17 11.56 17.43
N VAL A 138 -4.28 11.74 16.13
CA VAL A 138 -4.12 13.08 15.56
C VAL A 138 -5.37 13.82 15.97
N VAL A 139 -5.20 14.77 16.90
CA VAL A 139 -6.23 15.76 17.27
C VAL A 139 -6.32 16.78 16.16
#